data_AF-A0A1S2W7H8-F1
#
_entry.id   AF-A0A1S2W7H8-F1
#
_cell.length_a   1.000
_cell.length_b   1.000
_cell.length_c   1.000
_cell.angle_alpha   90.00
_cell.angle_beta   90.00
_cell.angle_gamma   90.00
#
_symmetry.space_group_name_H-M   'P 1'
#
loop_
_entity.id
_entity.type
_entity.pdbx_description
1 polymer ?
#
loop_
_entity_poly.entity_id
_entity_poly.type
_entity_poly.pdbx_seq_one_letter_code
_entity_poly.pdbx_strand_id
1 'polypeptide(L)'
;MKITKLIGVGTVIWAVIFLIDYIYELFQINETSVVTTMTGLKISTVMTKEELNTHFSLTLQALIMYLVFIVLFTLFGLFMQTRRTSARHDS
;
A
#
# COMPACT_ATOMS: atom_id res chain seq x y z
N MET A 1 -14.29 -17.65 -0.90
CA MET A 1 -14.73 -16.37 -1.52
C MET A 1 -14.34 -16.38 -2.98
N LYS A 2 -15.05 -15.71 -3.89
CA LYS A 2 -14.57 -15.56 -5.28
C LYS A 2 -13.24 -14.78 -5.26
N ILE A 3 -12.30 -15.13 -6.13
CA ILE A 3 -10.98 -14.47 -6.23
C ILE A 3 -11.13 -12.96 -6.38
N THR A 4 -12.11 -12.50 -7.17
CA THR A 4 -12.41 -11.07 -7.36
C THR A 4 -12.72 -10.35 -6.06
N LYS A 5 -13.40 -11.01 -5.11
CA LYS A 5 -13.66 -10.43 -3.77
C LYS A 5 -12.39 -10.36 -2.92
N LEU A 6 -11.49 -11.34 -3.02
CA LEU A 6 -10.20 -11.32 -2.31
C LEU A 6 -9.31 -10.20 -2.82
N ILE A 7 -9.23 -10.01 -4.14
CA ILE A 7 -8.50 -8.90 -4.75
C ILE A 7 -9.09 -7.57 -4.29
N GLY A 8 -10.41 -7.40 -4.35
CA GLY A 8 -11.06 -6.16 -3.92
C GLY A 8 -10.78 -5.80 -2.45
N VAL A 9 -10.86 -6.78 -1.55
CA VAL A 9 -10.50 -6.58 -0.13
C VAL A 9 -9.00 -6.25 0.02
N GLY A 10 -8.13 -6.98 -0.70
CA GLY A 10 -6.69 -6.71 -0.70
C GLY A 10 -6.36 -5.30 -1.17
N THR A 11 -7.03 -4.80 -2.22
CA THR A 11 -6.84 -3.43 -2.72
C THR A 11 -7.25 -2.39 -1.69
N VAL A 12 -8.36 -2.59 -0.97
CA VAL A 12 -8.78 -1.67 0.10
C VAL A 12 -7.76 -1.67 1.24
N ILE A 13 -7.29 -2.85 1.67
CA ILE A 13 -6.26 -2.95 2.71
C ILE A 13 -4.96 -2.26 2.26
N TRP A 14 -4.55 -2.48 1.02
CA TRP A 14 -3.38 -1.82 0.45
C TRP A 14 -3.52 -0.30 0.43
N ALA A 15 -4.69 0.21 0.02
CA ALA A 15 -4.95 1.65 -0.01
C ALA A 15 -4.85 2.27 1.39
N VAL A 16 -5.31 1.56 2.43
CA VAL A 16 -5.17 2.00 3.82
C VAL A 16 -3.71 2.03 4.25
N ILE A 17 -2.92 0.99 3.93
CA ILE A 17 -1.48 0.96 4.24
C ILE A 17 -0.74 2.10 3.53
N PHE A 18 -1.02 2.30 2.23
CA PHE A 18 -0.48 3.38 1.43
C PHE A 18 -0.79 4.76 2.03
N LEU A 19 -2.04 4.96 2.48
CA LEU A 19 -2.47 6.22 3.09
C LEU A 19 -1.76 6.47 4.44
N ILE A 20 -1.62 5.45 5.28
CA ILE A 20 -0.94 5.57 6.58
C ILE A 20 0.55 5.91 6.37
N ASP A 21 1.23 5.20 5.47
CA ASP A 21 2.64 5.45 5.12
C ASP A 21 2.84 6.88 4.58
N TYR A 22 1.95 7.31 3.69
CA TYR A 22 1.94 8.69 3.20
C TYR A 22 1.78 9.72 4.32
N ILE A 23 0.77 9.57 5.18
CA ILE A 23 0.49 10.52 6.26
C ILE A 23 1.68 10.59 7.22
N TYR A 24 2.22 9.44 7.58
CA TYR A 24 3.36 9.32 8.48
C TYR A 24 4.59 10.09 7.95
N GLU A 25 4.94 9.89 6.67
CA GLU A 25 6.09 10.60 6.08
C GLU A 25 5.81 12.07 5.82
N LEU A 26 4.57 12.45 5.49
CA LEU A 26 4.20 13.85 5.33
C LEU A 26 4.42 14.64 6.62
N PHE A 27 4.08 14.06 7.78
CA PHE A 27 4.26 14.71 9.07
C PHE A 27 5.70 14.73 9.58
N GLN A 28 6.59 13.90 9.02
CA GLN A 28 8.02 13.93 9.33
C GLN A 28 8.80 14.98 8.54
N ILE A 29 8.26 15.48 7.43
CA ILE A 29 8.94 16.49 6.62
C ILE A 29 8.92 17.83 7.37
N ASN A 30 10.08 18.22 7.90
CA ASN A 30 10.28 19.47 8.65
C ASN A 30 11.10 20.51 7.88
N GLU A 31 11.66 20.15 6.72
CA GLU A 31 12.47 21.02 5.87
C GLU A 31 12.29 20.69 4.38
N THR A 32 12.84 21.54 3.52
CA THR A 32 12.89 21.30 2.07
C THR A 32 13.59 19.98 1.79
N SER A 33 12.84 18.99 1.31
CA SER A 33 13.31 17.63 1.17
C SER A 33 12.58 16.88 0.06
N VAL A 34 13.25 15.86 -0.46
CA VAL A 34 12.68 14.90 -1.42
C VAL A 34 12.74 13.54 -0.76
N VAL A 35 11.57 13.03 -0.35
CA VAL A 35 11.43 11.74 0.34
C VAL A 35 10.64 10.80 -0.55
N THR A 36 11.04 9.54 -0.60
CA THR A 36 10.23 8.47 -1.21
C THR A 36 9.73 7.58 -0.08
N THR A 37 8.42 7.48 0.09
CA THR A 37 7.82 6.67 1.14
C THR A 37 8.09 5.18 0.90
N MET A 38 7.87 4.34 1.92
CA MET A 38 8.09 2.91 1.81
C MET A 38 7.22 2.28 0.71
N THR A 39 5.99 2.78 0.55
CA THR A 39 5.05 2.35 -0.49
C THR A 39 5.31 2.99 -1.87
N GLY A 40 6.37 3.80 -2.01
CA GLY A 40 6.85 4.30 -3.30
C GLY A 40 6.23 5.62 -3.75
N LEU A 41 5.59 6.39 -2.87
CA LEU A 41 5.16 7.75 -3.18
C LEU A 41 6.35 8.70 -3.02
N LYS A 42 6.70 9.43 -4.08
CA LYS A 42 7.71 10.49 -4.00
C LYS A 42 7.04 11.79 -3.59
N ILE A 43 7.53 12.38 -2.50
CA ILE A 43 7.10 13.65 -1.93
C ILE A 43 8.28 14.62 -2.07
N SER A 44 8.06 15.74 -2.75
CA SER A 44 9.04 16.81 -2.89
C SER A 44 8.48 18.08 -2.27
N THR A 45 9.01 18.48 -1.14
CA THR A 45 8.58 19.68 -0.43
C THR A 45 9.63 20.76 -0.55
N VAL A 46 9.21 21.95 -0.97
CA VAL A 46 10.02 23.18 -1.01
C VAL A 46 9.38 24.16 -0.04
N MET A 47 10.07 24.42 1.07
CA MET A 47 9.68 25.42 2.07
C MET A 47 10.41 26.72 1.78
N THR A 48 9.65 27.78 1.50
CA THR A 48 10.15 29.16 1.50
C THR A 48 9.59 29.91 2.70
N LYS A 49 10.03 31.15 2.93
CA LYS A 49 9.51 31.97 4.06
C LYS A 49 8.03 32.34 3.91
N GLU A 50 7.48 32.24 2.70
CA GLU A 50 6.14 32.70 2.34
C GLU A 50 5.22 31.55 1.92
N GLU A 51 5.78 30.42 1.48
CA GLU A 51 5.01 29.33 0.89
C GLU A 51 5.56 27.94 1.23
N LEU A 52 4.64 26.98 1.30
CA LEU A 52 4.91 25.56 1.38
C LEU A 52 4.43 24.90 0.07
N ASN A 53 5.37 24.56 -0.81
CA ASN A 53 5.07 23.91 -2.09
C ASN A 53 5.40 22.42 -2.01
N THR A 54 4.40 21.56 -2.10
CA THR A 54 4.58 20.10 -2.05
C THR A 54 4.10 19.45 -3.34
N HIS A 55 4.98 18.65 -3.96
CA HIS A 55 4.69 17.87 -5.16
C HIS A 55 4.67 16.38 -4.84
N PHE A 56 3.68 15.68 -5.40
CA PHE A 56 3.50 14.24 -5.25
C PHE A 56 3.68 13.54 -6.59
N SER A 57 4.44 12.45 -6.62
CA SER A 57 4.62 11.63 -7.81
C SER A 57 4.66 10.16 -7.45
N LEU A 58 3.88 9.34 -8.15
CA LEU A 58 3.93 7.89 -8.00
C LEU A 58 5.14 7.36 -8.76
N THR A 59 6.02 6.65 -8.05
CA THR A 59 7.16 5.99 -8.67
C THR A 59 6.76 4.62 -9.21
N LEU A 60 7.62 4.02 -10.05
CA LEU A 60 7.45 2.64 -10.50
C LEU A 60 7.46 1.65 -9.32
N GLN A 61 8.17 1.98 -8.22
CA GLN A 61 8.17 1.19 -6.99
C GLN A 61 6.76 1.04 -6.42
N ALA A 62 5.91 2.09 -6.46
CA ALA A 62 4.55 2.01 -5.94
C ALA A 62 3.70 0.96 -6.69
N LEU A 63 3.84 0.89 -8.01
CA LEU A 63 3.17 -0.12 -8.83
C LEU A 63 3.68 -1.52 -8.50
N ILE A 64 5.00 -1.71 -8.42
CA ILE A 64 5.60 -3.01 -8.11
C ILE A 64 5.14 -3.48 -6.72
N MET A 65 5.20 -2.61 -5.72
CA MET A 65 4.80 -2.91 -4.35
C MET A 65 3.32 -3.31 -4.26
N TYR A 66 2.44 -2.61 -4.97
CA TYR A 66 1.03 -2.97 -5.07
C TYR A 66 0.83 -4.36 -5.69
N LEU A 67 1.49 -4.65 -6.81
CA LEU A 67 1.35 -5.94 -7.49
C LEU A 67 1.86 -7.10 -6.61
N VAL A 68 3.01 -6.92 -5.98
CA VAL A 68 3.58 -7.91 -5.04
C VAL A 68 2.61 -8.15 -3.89
N PHE A 69 2.08 -7.10 -3.28
CA PHE A 69 1.13 -7.22 -2.17
C PHE A 69 -0.14 -7.98 -2.59
N ILE A 70 -0.76 -7.61 -3.71
CA ILE A 70 -2.00 -8.26 -4.19
C ILE A 70 -1.78 -9.72 -4.50
N VAL A 71 -0.65 -10.07 -5.13
CA VAL A 71 -0.30 -11.47 -5.41
C VAL A 71 -0.16 -12.26 -4.11
N LEU A 72 0.63 -11.77 -3.15
CA LEU A 72 0.83 -12.43 -1.86
C LEU A 72 -0.48 -12.54 -1.06
N PHE A 73 -1.27 -11.48 -1.00
CA PHE A 73 -2.54 -11.45 -0.29
C PHE A 73 -3.54 -12.46 -0.89
N THR A 74 -3.61 -12.52 -2.22
CA THR A 74 -4.51 -13.45 -2.92
C THR A 74 -4.07 -14.89 -2.72
N LEU A 75 -2.77 -15.18 -2.85
CA LEU A 75 -2.21 -16.52 -2.59
C LEU A 75 -2.46 -16.97 -1.15
N PHE A 76 -2.24 -16.09 -0.18
CA PHE A 76 -2.52 -16.36 1.23
C PHE A 76 -4.01 -16.62 1.48
N GLY A 77 -4.89 -15.80 0.90
CA GLY A 77 -6.35 -15.98 1.01
C GLY A 77 -6.83 -17.30 0.41
N LEU A 78 -6.26 -17.70 -0.74
CA LEU A 78 -6.54 -19.00 -1.37
C LEU A 78 -6.05 -20.17 -0.50
N PHE A 79 -4.83 -20.09 0.03
CA PHE A 79 -4.28 -21.11 0.90
C PHE A 79 -5.12 -21.32 2.17
N MET A 80 -5.55 -20.22 2.81
CA MET A 80 -6.46 -20.24 3.96
C MET A 80 -7.82 -20.86 3.61
N GLN A 81 -8.34 -20.59 2.42
CA GLN A 81 -9.61 -21.18 1.96
C GLN A 81 -9.49 -22.70 1.77
N THR A 82 -8.41 -23.18 1.14
CA THR A 82 -8.17 -24.62 0.93
C THR A 82 -8.09 -25.38 2.25
N ARG A 83 -7.38 -24.83 3.25
CA ARG A 83 -7.29 -25.45 4.58
C ARG A 83 -8.65 -25.57 5.29
N ARG A 84 -9.51 -24.56 5.15
CA ARG A 84 -10.86 -24.57 5.74
C ARG A 84 -11.79 -25.59 5.09
N THR A 85 -11.62 -25.87 3.80
CA THR A 85 -12.42 -26.89 3.09
C THR A 85 -11.97 -28.31 3.45
N SER A 86 -10.67 -28.58 3.59
CA SER A 86 -10.18 -29.89 4.02
C SER A 86 -10.63 -30.24 5.44
N ALA A 87 -10.53 -29.30 6.39
CA ALA A 87 -10.94 -29.53 7.78
C ALA A 87 -12.46 -29.77 7.97
N ARG A 88 -13.29 -29.45 6.97
CA ARG A 88 -14.74 -29.70 6.97
C ARG A 88 -15.14 -31.02 6.33
N HIS A 89 -14.24 -31.66 5.59
CA HIS A 89 -14.50 -32.97 4.98
C HIS A 89 -14.20 -34.11 5.97
N ASP A 90 -13.34 -33.85 6.95
CA ASP A 90 -12.93 -34.82 7.98
C ASP A 90 -13.81 -34.78 9.25
N SER A 91 -14.92 -34.02 9.24
CA SER A 91 -15.88 -33.85 10.35
C SER A 91 -17.28 -34.32 9.96
#